data_AF-A0A2G9HD86-F1
#
_entry.id   AF-A0A2G9HD86-F1
#
_cell.length_a   1.000
_cell.length_b   1.000
_cell.length_c   1.000
_cell.angle_alpha   90.00
_cell.angle_beta   90.00
_cell.angle_gamma   90.00
#
_symmetry.space_group_name_H-M   'P 1'
#
loop_
_entity.id
_entity.type
_entity.pdbx_description
1 polymer ?
#
loop_
_entity_poly.entity_id
_entity_poly.type
_entity_poly.pdbx_seq_one_letter_code
_entity_poly.pdbx_strand_id
1 'polypeptide(L)'
;MLLTRLTVSNTMMNQVYALSRDKGVPLSSIWRKLHPKHKVPSNAVWLCAAICILLGLPILKVNVIFTAITSICTIGWVGGYAVPIFARLVMAEENFNAGPFYVGRARRPVCLVAFLWICCTCSVFLLPTYYPITWNTFNYAPVALGVGLGLIMLWWLLDARKWFKGPVRDIDIPSEKV
;
A
#
# COMPACT_ATOMS: atom_id res chain seq x y z
N MET A 1 4.94 16.41 -20.07
CA MET A 1 4.71 16.52 -18.61
C MET A 1 3.23 16.45 -18.21
N LEU A 2 2.28 16.96 -19.01
CA LEU A 2 0.85 16.87 -18.71
C LEU A 2 0.29 15.44 -18.80
N LEU A 3 0.68 14.67 -19.83
CA LEU A 3 0.22 13.29 -20.00
C LEU A 3 0.61 12.37 -18.83
N THR A 4 1.83 12.49 -18.31
CA THR A 4 2.30 11.69 -17.18
C THR A 4 1.54 12.02 -15.88
N ARG A 5 1.15 13.28 -15.67
CA ARG A 5 0.35 13.68 -14.50
C ARG A 5 -1.09 13.13 -14.59
N LEU A 6 -1.65 13.09 -15.80
CA LEU A 6 -2.98 12.54 -16.03
C LEU A 6 -3.01 11.02 -15.85
N THR A 7 -2.03 10.28 -16.36
CA THR A 7 -1.99 8.82 -16.21
C THR A 7 -1.86 8.39 -14.75
N VAL A 8 -1.03 9.08 -13.96
CA VAL A 8 -0.89 8.82 -12.51
C VAL A 8 -2.21 9.05 -11.78
N SER A 9 -2.92 10.13 -12.09
CA SER A 9 -4.22 10.41 -11.44
C SER A 9 -5.27 9.33 -11.78
N ASN A 10 -5.24 8.81 -13.02
CA ASN A 10 -6.12 7.72 -13.46
C ASN A 10 -5.81 6.40 -12.76
N THR A 11 -4.54 6.05 -12.52
CA THR A 11 -4.21 4.81 -11.81
C THR A 11 -4.64 4.88 -10.34
N MET A 12 -4.40 6.00 -9.65
CA MET A 12 -4.79 6.19 -8.25
C MET A 12 -6.29 6.01 -8.03
N MET A 13 -7.11 6.59 -8.91
CA MET A 13 -8.56 6.49 -8.78
C MET A 13 -9.07 5.04 -8.99
N ASN A 14 -8.41 4.26 -9.85
CA ASN A 14 -8.77 2.86 -10.10
C ASN A 14 -8.46 2.00 -8.87
N GLN A 15 -7.35 2.28 -8.16
CA GLN A 15 -7.02 1.59 -6.91
C GLN A 15 -8.06 1.86 -5.82
N VAL A 16 -8.44 3.13 -5.62
CA VAL A 16 -9.47 3.52 -4.64
C VAL A 16 -10.83 2.94 -5.01
N TYR A 17 -11.17 2.91 -6.30
CA TYR A 17 -12.40 2.29 -6.79
C TYR A 17 -12.42 0.78 -6.56
N ALA A 18 -11.32 0.07 -6.86
CA ALA A 18 -11.20 -1.37 -6.62
C ALA A 18 -11.32 -1.70 -5.13
N LEU A 19 -10.62 -0.96 -4.25
CA LEU A 19 -10.73 -1.12 -2.80
C LEU A 19 -12.13 -0.82 -2.27
N SER A 20 -12.81 0.18 -2.83
CA SER A 20 -14.19 0.52 -2.47
C SER A 20 -15.18 -0.54 -2.95
N ARG A 21 -14.92 -1.18 -4.09
CA ARG A 21 -15.71 -2.32 -4.58
C ARG A 21 -15.59 -3.52 -3.64
N ASP A 22 -14.40 -3.78 -3.13
CA ASP A 22 -14.13 -4.87 -2.18
C ASP A 22 -14.55 -4.52 -0.73
N LYS A 23 -15.27 -3.39 -0.55
CA LYS A 23 -15.67 -2.82 0.75
C LYS A 23 -14.52 -2.54 1.71
N GLY A 24 -13.27 -2.56 1.26
CA GLY A 24 -12.07 -2.46 2.09
C GLY A 24 -11.79 -1.08 2.71
N VAL A 25 -12.63 -0.08 2.45
CA VAL A 25 -12.51 1.28 3.01
C VAL A 25 -13.77 1.68 3.78
N PRO A 26 -13.64 2.40 4.92
CA PRO A 26 -14.79 2.96 5.62
C PRO A 26 -15.57 3.90 4.68
N LEU A 27 -16.90 3.82 4.71
CA LEU A 27 -17.80 4.55 3.79
C LEU A 27 -17.62 4.17 2.31
N SER A 28 -17.22 2.93 2.00
CA SER A 28 -17.09 2.38 0.63
C SER A 28 -18.25 2.70 -0.33
N SER A 29 -19.48 2.86 0.18
CA SER A 29 -20.66 3.25 -0.60
C SER A 29 -20.59 4.67 -1.20
N ILE A 30 -19.84 5.60 -0.61
CA ILE A 30 -19.70 6.98 -1.09
C ILE A 30 -18.60 7.06 -2.15
N TRP A 31 -17.51 6.33 -1.94
CA TRP A 31 -16.32 6.32 -2.79
C TRP A 31 -16.50 5.50 -4.07
N ARG A 32 -17.39 4.50 -4.06
CA ARG A 32 -17.73 3.68 -5.23
C ARG A 32 -18.58 4.41 -6.28
N LYS A 33 -19.19 5.56 -5.95
CA LYS A 33 -20.07 6.28 -6.89
C LYS A 33 -19.27 6.83 -8.08
N LEU A 34 -19.63 6.36 -9.27
CA LEU A 34 -19.07 6.82 -10.55
C LEU A 34 -19.88 7.99 -11.12
N HIS A 35 -19.20 8.97 -11.72
CA HIS A 35 -19.89 10.05 -12.42
C HIS A 35 -20.56 9.50 -13.71
N PRO A 36 -21.87 9.74 -13.93
CA PRO A 36 -22.64 9.10 -15.00
C PRO A 36 -22.13 9.42 -16.42
N LYS A 37 -21.57 10.61 -16.64
CA LYS A 37 -21.10 11.07 -17.96
C LYS A 37 -19.66 10.70 -18.31
N HIS A 38 -18.79 10.64 -17.31
CA HIS A 38 -17.34 10.50 -17.52
C HIS A 38 -16.80 9.15 -17.03
N LYS A 39 -17.64 8.33 -16.37
CA LYS A 39 -17.29 7.02 -15.79
C LYS A 39 -16.01 7.06 -14.94
N VAL A 40 -15.69 8.21 -14.37
CA VAL A 40 -14.57 8.39 -13.44
C VAL A 40 -15.11 8.57 -12.01
N PRO A 41 -14.52 7.91 -11.00
CA PRO A 41 -14.83 8.11 -9.59
C PRO A 41 -14.26 9.46 -9.11
N SER A 42 -14.98 10.55 -9.35
CA SER A 42 -14.59 11.91 -8.96
C SER A 42 -14.36 12.05 -7.45
N ASN A 43 -15.14 11.33 -6.64
CA ASN A 43 -15.03 11.36 -5.17
C ASN A 43 -13.70 10.80 -4.68
N ALA A 44 -13.16 9.79 -5.36
CA ALA A 44 -11.84 9.23 -5.04
C ALA A 44 -10.72 10.23 -5.29
N VAL A 45 -10.83 11.04 -6.35
CA VAL A 45 -9.84 12.08 -6.69
C VAL A 45 -9.80 13.15 -5.60
N TRP A 46 -10.95 13.63 -5.16
CA TRP A 46 -11.03 14.63 -4.08
C TRP A 46 -10.53 14.10 -2.74
N LEU A 47 -10.79 12.82 -2.42
CA LEU A 47 -10.23 12.19 -1.22
C LEU A 47 -8.70 12.18 -1.27
N CYS A 48 -8.11 11.73 -2.38
CA CYS A 48 -6.66 11.73 -2.53
C CYS A 48 -6.08 13.16 -2.46
N ALA A 49 -6.73 14.13 -3.10
CA ALA A 49 -6.31 15.53 -3.06
C ALA A 49 -6.36 16.10 -1.64
N ALA A 50 -7.43 15.84 -0.88
CA ALA A 50 -7.57 16.29 0.50
C ALA A 50 -6.48 15.69 1.40
N ILE A 51 -6.19 14.39 1.27
CA ILE A 51 -5.11 13.73 2.02
C ILE A 51 -3.74 14.34 1.69
N CYS A 52 -3.46 14.58 0.40
CA CYS A 52 -2.21 15.21 -0.02
C CYS A 52 -2.05 16.62 0.55
N ILE A 53 -3.13 17.42 0.59
CA ILE A 53 -3.10 18.77 1.19
C ILE A 53 -2.84 18.68 2.69
N LEU A 54 -3.54 17.79 3.39
CA LEU A 54 -3.38 17.60 4.84
C LEU A 54 -1.97 17.15 5.22
N LEU A 55 -1.37 16.24 4.45
CA LEU A 55 0.02 15.80 4.66
C LEU A 55 1.06 16.84 4.20
N GLY A 56 0.71 17.66 3.21
CA GLY A 56 1.58 18.71 2.66
C GLY A 56 1.71 19.95 3.56
N LEU A 57 0.67 20.30 4.31
CA LEU A 57 0.68 21.48 5.18
C LEU A 57 1.80 21.47 6.24
N PRO A 58 2.03 20.36 6.98
CA PRO A 58 3.12 20.27 7.96
C PRO A 58 4.53 20.34 7.35
N ILE A 59 4.70 19.85 6.12
CA ILE A 59 5.99 19.79 5.42
C ILE A 59 6.59 21.20 5.26
N LEU A 60 5.76 22.21 5.03
CA LEU A 60 6.20 23.59 4.77
C LEU A 60 6.87 24.26 5.99
N LYS A 61 6.63 23.76 7.20
CA LYS A 61 7.07 24.41 8.44
C LYS A 61 8.30 23.76 9.06
N VAL A 62 8.48 22.44 8.89
CA VAL A 62 9.48 21.68 9.64
C VAL A 62 10.16 20.63 8.75
N ASN A 63 11.46 20.78 8.52
CA ASN A 63 12.26 19.84 7.72
C ASN A 63 12.24 18.41 8.28
N VAL A 64 12.19 18.25 9.61
CA VAL A 64 12.09 16.93 10.26
C VAL A 64 10.84 16.19 9.83
N ILE A 65 9.71 16.90 9.66
CA ILE A 65 8.44 16.30 9.23
C ILE A 65 8.55 15.80 7.79
N PHE A 66 9.22 16.56 6.91
CA PHE A 66 9.48 16.14 5.54
C PHE A 66 10.29 14.84 5.48
N THR A 67 11.39 14.76 6.23
CA THR A 67 12.23 13.56 6.29
C THR A 67 11.47 12.36 6.87
N ALA A 68 10.67 12.59 7.93
CA ALA A 68 9.85 11.54 8.54
C ALA A 68 8.80 11.00 7.57
N ILE A 69 8.03 11.87 6.90
CA ILE A 69 7.00 11.47 5.93
C ILE A 69 7.62 10.72 4.76
N THR A 70 8.72 11.22 4.20
CA THR A 70 9.41 10.55 3.08
C THR A 70 9.88 9.15 3.46
N SER A 71 10.41 8.99 4.68
CA SER A 71 10.85 7.69 5.20
C SER A 71 9.65 6.74 5.36
N ILE A 72 8.54 7.18 5.96
CA ILE A 72 7.33 6.37 6.14
C ILE A 72 6.73 5.97 4.78
N CYS A 73 6.65 6.89 3.82
CA CYS A 73 6.15 6.61 2.47
C CYS A 73 7.01 5.54 1.77
N THR A 74 8.33 5.63 1.90
CA THR A 74 9.26 4.68 1.28
C THR A 74 9.15 3.31 1.94
N ILE A 75 9.12 3.25 3.27
CA ILE A 75 8.96 2.00 4.02
C ILE A 75 7.59 1.38 3.73
N GLY A 76 6.52 2.17 3.64
CA GLY A 76 5.19 1.68 3.29
C GLY A 76 5.14 1.12 1.87
N TRP A 77 5.79 1.78 0.92
CA TRP A 77 5.85 1.32 -0.47
C TRP A 77 6.66 0.02 -0.61
N VAL A 78 7.89 0.01 -0.10
CA VAL A 78 8.80 -1.14 -0.18
C VAL A 78 8.29 -2.30 0.69
N GLY A 79 7.77 -1.99 1.87
CA GLY A 79 7.13 -2.94 2.79
C GLY A 79 5.85 -3.55 2.22
N GLY A 80 5.10 -2.82 1.40
CA GLY A 80 3.95 -3.35 0.66
C GLY A 80 4.32 -4.53 -0.25
N TYR A 81 5.53 -4.52 -0.83
CA TYR A 81 6.06 -5.64 -1.61
C TYR A 81 6.55 -6.80 -0.74
N ALA A 82 6.88 -6.55 0.53
CA ALA A 82 7.31 -7.61 1.45
C ALA A 82 6.21 -8.67 1.63
N VAL A 83 4.95 -8.24 1.70
CA VAL A 83 3.79 -9.13 1.93
C VAL A 83 3.64 -10.20 0.83
N PRO A 84 3.50 -9.87 -0.48
CA PRO A 84 3.40 -10.87 -1.52
C PRO A 84 4.68 -11.68 -1.71
N ILE A 85 5.87 -11.11 -1.47
CA ILE A 85 7.15 -11.84 -1.53
C ILE A 85 7.23 -12.88 -0.41
N PHE A 86 6.85 -12.51 0.80
CA PHE A 86 6.80 -13.40 1.94
C PHE A 86 5.73 -14.48 1.77
N ALA A 87 4.53 -14.12 1.31
CA ALA A 87 3.48 -15.07 0.97
C ALA A 87 3.99 -16.09 -0.06
N ARG A 88 4.71 -15.64 -1.10
CA ARG A 88 5.32 -16.52 -2.10
C ARG A 88 6.41 -17.44 -1.52
N LEU A 89 7.13 -16.99 -0.48
CA LEU A 89 8.15 -17.78 0.21
C LEU A 89 7.53 -18.89 1.06
N VAL A 90 6.43 -18.59 1.77
CA VAL A 90 5.72 -19.53 2.66
C VAL A 90 4.81 -20.48 1.88
N MET A 91 4.24 -20.05 0.75
CA MET A 91 3.30 -20.85 -0.03
C MET A 91 3.97 -22.08 -0.65
N ALA A 92 3.41 -23.25 -0.31
CA ALA A 92 3.82 -24.53 -0.88
C ALA A 92 3.61 -24.54 -2.41
N GLU A 93 4.53 -25.20 -3.10
CA GLU A 93 4.58 -25.24 -4.57
C GLU A 93 3.34 -25.93 -5.18
N GLU A 94 2.80 -26.91 -4.46
CA GLU A 94 1.58 -27.66 -4.80
C GLU A 94 0.30 -26.80 -4.88
N ASN A 95 0.26 -25.68 -4.16
CA ASN A 95 -0.89 -24.78 -4.12
C ASN A 95 -0.73 -23.59 -5.09
N PHE A 96 0.35 -23.53 -5.86
CA PHE A 96 0.66 -22.41 -6.74
C PHE A 96 0.49 -22.78 -8.22
N ASN A 97 -0.56 -22.26 -8.84
CA ASN A 97 -0.72 -22.35 -10.30
C ASN A 97 0.26 -21.41 -11.00
N ALA A 98 1.27 -21.98 -11.65
CA ALA A 98 2.28 -21.21 -12.37
C ALA A 98 1.67 -20.48 -13.59
N GLY A 99 1.92 -19.17 -13.66
CA GLY A 99 1.61 -18.38 -14.85
C GLY A 99 2.60 -18.63 -16.00
N PRO A 100 2.40 -18.02 -17.17
CA PRO A 100 3.23 -18.22 -18.37
C PRO A 100 4.71 -17.85 -18.17
N PHE A 101 5.04 -17.08 -17.14
CA PHE A 101 6.42 -16.81 -16.72
C PHE A 101 6.67 -17.40 -15.32
N TYR A 102 7.52 -18.42 -15.24
CA TYR A 102 7.86 -19.09 -13.99
C TYR A 102 9.38 -19.27 -13.85
N VAL A 103 9.94 -18.71 -12.78
CA VAL A 103 11.38 -18.71 -12.46
C VAL A 103 11.86 -20.06 -11.90
N GLY A 104 10.96 -21.04 -11.76
CA GLY A 104 11.32 -22.38 -11.34
C GLY A 104 11.89 -22.43 -9.92
N ARG A 105 12.93 -23.25 -9.76
CA ARG A 105 13.62 -23.51 -8.49
C ARG A 105 14.36 -22.29 -7.94
N ALA A 106 14.72 -21.33 -8.79
CA ALA A 106 15.39 -20.10 -8.37
C ALA A 106 14.45 -19.11 -7.65
N ARG A 107 13.13 -19.40 -7.55
CA ARG A 107 12.18 -18.52 -6.85
C ARG A 107 12.55 -18.28 -5.38
N ARG A 108 12.92 -19.34 -4.65
CA ARG A 108 13.18 -19.26 -3.21
C ARG A 108 14.38 -18.37 -2.86
N PRO A 109 15.57 -18.56 -3.46
CA PRO A 109 16.71 -17.68 -3.18
C PRO A 109 16.43 -16.24 -3.63
N VAL A 110 15.76 -16.03 -4.76
CA VAL A 110 15.42 -14.68 -5.24
C VAL A 110 14.45 -13.98 -4.29
N CYS A 111 13.39 -14.66 -3.82
CA CYS A 111 12.46 -14.10 -2.85
C CYS A 111 13.12 -13.83 -1.50
N LEU A 112 14.04 -14.69 -1.06
CA LEU A 112 14.78 -14.49 0.18
C LEU A 112 15.71 -13.27 0.09
N VAL A 113 16.49 -13.14 -1.00
CA VAL A 113 17.36 -11.97 -1.23
C VAL A 113 16.53 -10.69 -1.32
N ALA A 114 15.41 -10.72 -2.05
CA ALA A 114 14.51 -9.57 -2.15
C ALA A 114 13.91 -9.19 -0.78
N PHE A 115 13.51 -10.16 0.03
CA PHE A 115 12.99 -9.91 1.36
C PHE A 115 14.05 -9.32 2.31
N LEU A 116 15.26 -9.89 2.31
CA LEU A 116 16.38 -9.33 3.10
C LEU A 116 16.75 -7.92 2.65
N TRP A 117 16.72 -7.64 1.34
CA TRP A 117 16.94 -6.30 0.81
C TRP A 117 15.88 -5.30 1.30
N ILE A 118 14.61 -5.71 1.33
CA ILE A 118 13.52 -4.92 1.92
C ILE A 118 13.79 -4.63 3.39
N CYS A 119 14.16 -5.65 4.19
CA CYS A 119 14.49 -5.46 5.60
C CYS A 119 15.66 -4.49 5.80
N CYS A 120 16.70 -4.60 4.96
CA CYS A 120 17.87 -3.71 4.98
C CYS A 120 17.47 -2.26 4.69
N THR A 121 16.76 -2.02 3.57
CA THR A 121 16.31 -0.69 3.18
C THR A 121 15.40 -0.06 4.23
N CYS A 122 14.44 -0.81 4.77
CA CYS A 122 13.60 -0.34 5.87
C CYS A 122 14.43 0.09 7.09
N SER A 123 15.44 -0.68 7.47
CA SER A 123 16.32 -0.34 8.59
C SER A 123 17.07 0.97 8.33
N VAL A 124 17.64 1.13 7.13
CA VAL A 124 18.38 2.35 6.74
C VAL A 124 17.48 3.60 6.79
N PHE A 125 16.22 3.50 6.34
CA PHE A 125 15.28 4.64 6.38
C PHE A 125 14.79 4.99 7.80
N LEU A 126 15.00 4.12 8.78
CA LEU A 126 14.68 4.38 10.20
C LEU A 126 15.85 5.05 10.94
N LEU A 127 17.06 5.03 10.37
CA LEU A 127 18.23 5.68 10.99
C LEU A 127 18.15 7.21 10.89
N PRO A 128 18.77 7.94 11.84
CA PRO A 128 18.88 9.39 11.79
C PRO A 128 19.79 9.82 10.63
N THR A 129 19.34 10.81 9.85
CA THR A 129 20.07 11.31 8.67
C THR A 129 21.09 12.40 8.99
N TYR A 130 21.10 12.92 10.21
CA TYR A 130 21.96 14.04 10.64
C TYR A 130 22.53 13.81 12.04
N TYR A 131 23.75 14.30 12.25
CA TYR A 131 24.44 14.35 13.54
C TYR A 131 24.78 15.81 13.87
N PRO A 132 24.64 16.29 15.12
CA PRO A 132 24.26 15.58 16.34
C PRO A 132 22.75 15.27 16.45
N ILE A 133 22.43 14.14 17.08
CA ILE A 133 21.04 13.70 17.28
C ILE A 133 20.43 14.51 18.44
N THR A 134 19.53 15.42 18.10
CA THR A 134 18.70 16.15 19.08
C THR A 134 17.22 15.85 18.83
N TRP A 135 16.34 16.14 19.79
CA TRP A 135 14.88 15.99 19.63
C TRP A 135 14.33 16.74 18.41
N ASN A 136 15.00 17.81 17.96
CA ASN A 136 14.64 18.58 16.79
C ASN A 136 15.24 18.04 15.48
N THR A 137 15.93 16.90 15.52
CA THR A 137 16.64 16.33 14.35
C THR A 137 16.41 14.82 14.23
N PHE A 138 15.85 14.18 15.26
CA PHE A 138 15.52 12.77 15.25
C PHE A 138 14.47 12.45 14.17
N ASN A 139 14.70 11.38 13.41
CA ASN A 139 13.74 10.88 12.45
C ASN A 139 12.59 10.17 13.19
N TYR A 140 11.43 10.81 13.29
CA TYR A 140 10.25 10.26 13.96
C TYR A 140 9.50 9.17 13.16
N ALA A 141 10.02 8.77 11.99
CA ALA A 141 9.43 7.72 11.17
C ALA A 141 9.17 6.37 11.89
N PRO A 142 10.08 5.83 12.72
CA PRO A 142 9.85 4.56 13.42
C PRO A 142 8.64 4.62 14.36
N VAL A 143 8.51 5.73 15.09
CA VAL A 143 7.42 5.93 16.06
C VAL A 143 6.09 6.07 15.33
N ALA A 144 6.05 6.93 14.29
CA ALA A 144 4.85 7.12 13.49
C ALA A 144 4.41 5.83 12.78
N LEU A 145 5.36 5.05 12.27
CA LEU A 145 5.08 3.76 11.65
C LEU A 145 4.54 2.74 12.65
N GLY A 146 5.13 2.64 13.85
CA GLY A 146 4.64 1.77 14.91
C GLY A 146 3.21 2.12 15.35
N VAL A 147 2.91 3.41 15.54
CA VAL A 147 1.57 3.88 15.86
C VAL A 147 0.58 3.57 14.73
N GLY A 148 0.96 3.86 13.48
CA GLY A 148 0.11 3.62 12.31
C GLY A 148 -0.23 2.14 12.13
N LEU A 149 0.77 1.26 12.17
CA LEU A 149 0.56 -0.19 12.09
C LEU A 149 -0.26 -0.71 13.28
N GLY A 150 -0.01 -0.20 14.49
CA GLY A 150 -0.79 -0.56 15.68
C GLY A 150 -2.25 -0.20 15.54
N LEU A 151 -2.58 1.00 15.04
CA LEU A 151 -3.95 1.43 14.79
C LEU A 151 -4.64 0.57 13.72
N ILE A 152 -3.93 0.23 12.63
CA ILE A 152 -4.46 -0.65 11.58
C ILE A 152 -4.73 -2.06 12.13
N MET A 153 -3.79 -2.62 12.90
CA MET A 153 -3.97 -3.94 13.53
C MET A 153 -5.12 -3.91 14.54
N LEU A 154 -5.25 -2.84 15.32
CA LEU A 154 -6.35 -2.68 16.27
C LEU A 154 -7.69 -2.62 15.53
N TRP A 155 -7.80 -1.82 14.47
CA TRP A 155 -9.00 -1.75 13.63
C TRP A 155 -9.33 -3.10 13.00
N TRP A 156 -8.30 -3.84 12.54
CA TRP A 156 -8.46 -5.18 12.00
C TRP A 156 -9.03 -6.17 13.03
N LEU A 157 -8.50 -6.15 14.25
CA LEU A 157 -8.93 -7.03 15.33
C LEU A 157 -10.35 -6.71 15.82
N LEU A 158 -10.70 -5.42 15.93
CA LEU A 158 -11.99 -4.98 16.46
C LEU A 158 -13.15 -5.21 15.48
N ASP A 159 -12.94 -4.89 14.20
CA ASP A 159 -14.03 -4.79 13.23
C ASP A 159 -13.71 -5.47 11.89
N ALA A 160 -12.57 -5.15 11.26
CA ALA A 160 -12.34 -5.55 9.87
C ALA A 160 -12.35 -7.08 9.65
N ARG A 161 -11.87 -7.87 10.61
CA ARG A 161 -11.91 -9.34 10.54
C ARG A 161 -13.33 -9.94 10.45
N LYS A 162 -14.37 -9.20 10.83
CA LYS A 162 -15.76 -9.69 10.88
C LYS A 162 -16.49 -9.50 9.54
N TRP A 163 -16.11 -8.49 8.77
CA TRP A 163 -16.83 -8.10 7.55
C TRP A 163 -15.99 -8.18 6.27
N PHE A 164 -14.66 -8.24 6.36
CA PHE A 164 -13.79 -8.35 5.20
C PHE A 164 -13.88 -9.75 4.56
N LYS A 165 -14.66 -9.85 3.48
CA LYS A 165 -14.60 -10.99 2.56
C LYS A 165 -13.54 -10.66 1.52
N GLY A 166 -12.67 -11.62 1.21
CA GLY A 166 -11.58 -11.45 0.24
C GLY A 166 -12.06 -10.99 -1.16
N PRO A 167 -11.14 -10.77 -2.11
CA PRO A 167 -11.44 -10.17 -3.40
C PRO A 167 -12.65 -10.82 -4.08
N VAL A 168 -13.64 -10.01 -4.45
CA VAL A 168 -14.83 -10.50 -5.16
C VAL A 168 -14.40 -10.92 -6.55
N ARG A 169 -14.55 -12.21 -6.88
CA ARG A 169 -14.26 -12.74 -8.22
C ARG A 169 -15.38 -12.32 -9.17
N ASP A 170 -15.05 -11.57 -10.22
CA ASP A 170 -16.00 -11.12 -11.26
C ASP A 170 -16.10 -12.08 -12.47
N ILE A 171 -15.42 -13.23 -12.43
CA ILE A 171 -15.40 -14.23 -13.50
C ILE A 171 -16.18 -15.47 -13.05
N ASP A 172 -17.37 -15.64 -13.61
CA ASP A 172 -18.04 -16.93 -13.65
C ASP A 172 -17.22 -17.84 -14.57
N ILE A 173 -16.46 -18.76 -13.99
CA ILE A 173 -15.82 -19.83 -14.76
C ILE A 173 -16.99 -20.66 -15.31
N PRO A 174 -17.16 -20.79 -16.64
CA PRO A 174 -18.14 -21.72 -17.17
C PRO A 174 -17.83 -23.08 -16.57
N SER A 175 -18.79 -23.68 -15.86
CA SER A 175 -18.67 -25.03 -15.35
C SER A 175 -18.43 -25.96 -16.52
N GLU A 176 -17.17 -26.24 -16.83
CA GLU A 176 -16.79 -27.31 -17.73
C GLU A 176 -17.26 -28.61 -17.06
N LYS A 177 -18.33 -29.17 -17.62
CA LYS A 177 -18.91 -30.43 -17.16
C LYS A 177 -18.00 -31.56 -17.62
N VAL A 178 -17.46 -32.27 -16.63
CA VAL A 178 -17.00 -33.67 -16.61
C VAL A 178 -15.81 -34.02 -17.50
#